data_AF-A0A947G2Z8-F1
#
_entry.id   AF-A0A947G2Z8-F1
#
_cell.length_a   1.000
_cell.length_b   1.000
_cell.length_c   1.000
_cell.angle_alpha   90.00
_cell.angle_beta   90.00
_cell.angle_gamma   90.00
#
_symmetry.space_group_name_H-M   'P 1'
#
loop_
_entity.id
_entity.type
_entity.pdbx_description
1 polymer ?
#
loop_
_entity_poly.entity_id
_entity_poly.type
_entity_poly.pdbx_seq_one_letter_code
_entity_poly.pdbx_strand_id
1 'polypeptide(L)'
;NKLIDELAEGLRKQRLSGGQWRSTQDNMYALVALSDYARAQKNGVTEIAVGGALTRNRVLRGGEVLFEEFDGSKIRQPLTIQARGRARYAVRVREAKRGGLDQIVNNGLSVTREYLTADGKKLESIKAGQLVKVRLTVAPGKERRWLALADPLPAGFEAVNTRLASSASTVRTGRSWSWTHVEMRDDQVLAFADRVWRGRPMVLEYLARATIAGKFKALPAHAETMYAPEINGRTAQSMVTIR
;
A
#
# COMPACT_ATOMS: atom_id res chain seq x y z
N ASN A 1 -2.68 21.27 -29.71
CA ASN A 1 -3.98 21.92 -29.41
C ASN A 1 -3.85 22.44 -28.00
N LYS A 2 -3.86 23.76 -27.80
CA LYS A 2 -3.51 24.40 -26.53
C LYS A 2 -4.32 23.86 -25.34
N LEU A 3 -5.61 23.61 -25.52
CA LEU A 3 -6.47 23.07 -24.47
C LEU A 3 -6.05 21.64 -24.06
N ILE A 4 -5.74 20.79 -25.03
CA ILE A 4 -5.28 19.41 -24.76
C ILE A 4 -3.94 19.44 -24.01
N ASP A 5 -3.03 20.35 -24.39
CA ASP A 5 -1.74 20.52 -23.72
C ASP A 5 -1.91 20.99 -22.26
N GLU A 6 -2.83 21.92 -22.01
CA GLU A 6 -3.17 22.40 -20.66
C GLU A 6 -3.84 21.33 -19.79
N LEU A 7 -4.76 20.55 -20.36
CA LEU A 7 -5.41 19.43 -19.65
C LEU A 7 -4.41 18.33 -19.28
N ALA A 8 -3.51 17.97 -20.20
CA ALA A 8 -2.46 16.98 -19.94
C ALA A 8 -1.49 17.47 -18.84
N GLU A 9 -1.18 18.76 -18.81
CA GLU A 9 -0.36 19.36 -17.76
C GLU A 9 -1.10 19.43 -16.41
N GLY A 10 -2.38 19.80 -16.41
CA GLY A 10 -3.21 19.79 -15.21
C GLY A 10 -3.32 18.39 -14.60
N LEU A 11 -3.54 17.37 -15.44
CA LEU A 11 -3.57 15.98 -15.01
C LEU A 11 -2.24 15.53 -14.41
N ARG A 12 -1.10 15.92 -15.00
CA ARG A 12 0.23 15.67 -14.45
C ARG A 12 0.45 16.36 -13.09
N LYS A 13 0.01 17.61 -12.95
CA LYS A 13 0.13 18.38 -11.69
C LYS A 13 -0.70 17.80 -10.55
N GLN A 14 -1.79 17.11 -10.84
CA GLN A 14 -2.59 16.41 -9.83
C GLN A 14 -1.97 15.08 -9.37
N ARG A 15 -0.88 14.63 -10.00
CA ARG A 15 -0.18 13.40 -9.60
C ARG A 15 0.45 13.61 -8.22
N LEU A 16 0.12 12.72 -7.28
CA LEU A 16 0.65 12.76 -5.92
C LEU A 16 2.14 12.37 -5.91
N SER A 17 2.84 12.72 -4.84
CA SER A 17 4.28 12.49 -4.66
C SER A 17 4.72 11.04 -4.81
N GLY A 18 3.84 10.06 -4.53
CA GLY A 18 4.11 8.64 -4.74
C GLY A 18 4.06 8.19 -6.21
N GLY A 19 3.71 9.08 -7.14
CA GLY A 19 3.57 8.77 -8.56
C GLY A 19 2.21 8.17 -8.94
N GLN A 20 1.24 8.19 -8.05
CA GLN A 20 -0.14 7.81 -8.31
C GLN A 20 -1.09 9.01 -8.36
N TRP A 21 -2.20 8.85 -9.06
CA TRP A 21 -3.43 9.60 -8.82
C TRP A 21 -4.23 8.93 -7.70
N ARG A 22 -5.25 9.62 -7.19
CA ARG A 22 -5.97 9.30 -5.94
C ARG A 22 -6.34 7.82 -5.82
N SER A 23 -7.08 7.27 -6.78
CA SER A 23 -7.53 5.88 -6.73
C SER A 23 -6.99 5.02 -7.88
N THR A 24 -7.15 3.70 -7.80
CA THR A 24 -6.84 2.79 -8.93
C THR A 24 -7.58 3.19 -10.21
N GLN A 25 -8.83 3.66 -10.10
CA GLN A 25 -9.62 4.13 -11.23
C GLN A 25 -9.03 5.43 -11.81
N ASP A 26 -8.67 6.40 -10.97
CA ASP A 26 -8.04 7.64 -11.44
C ASP A 26 -6.70 7.36 -12.10
N ASN A 27 -5.92 6.42 -11.55
CA ASN A 27 -4.68 5.98 -12.18
C ASN A 27 -4.93 5.39 -13.57
N MET A 28 -5.93 4.51 -13.71
CA MET A 28 -6.28 3.92 -15.00
C MET A 28 -6.61 5.00 -16.04
N TYR A 29 -7.57 5.89 -15.74
CA TYR A 29 -7.98 6.93 -16.68
C TYR A 29 -6.85 7.92 -16.97
N ALA A 30 -6.07 8.31 -15.96
CA ALA A 30 -4.95 9.20 -16.16
C ALA A 30 -3.87 8.58 -17.07
N LEU A 31 -3.56 7.30 -16.89
CA LEU A 31 -2.59 6.58 -17.71
C LEU A 31 -3.06 6.43 -19.16
N VAL A 32 -4.34 6.09 -19.38
CA VAL A 32 -4.93 6.00 -20.73
C VAL A 32 -4.86 7.36 -21.42
N ALA A 33 -5.35 8.43 -20.77
CA ALA A 33 -5.36 9.77 -21.35
C ALA A 33 -3.94 10.28 -21.67
N LEU A 34 -2.97 10.06 -20.77
CA LEU A 34 -1.58 10.46 -21.00
C LEU A 34 -0.88 9.62 -22.08
N SER A 35 -1.24 8.35 -22.21
CA SER A 35 -0.76 7.47 -23.29
C SER A 35 -1.24 7.97 -24.65
N ASP A 36 -2.53 8.28 -24.78
CA ASP A 36 -3.10 8.79 -26.03
C ASP A 36 -2.56 10.18 -26.37
N TYR A 37 -2.41 11.04 -25.35
CA TYR A 37 -1.76 12.34 -25.51
C TYR A 37 -0.30 12.21 -26.02
N ALA A 38 0.47 11.24 -25.50
CA ALA A 38 1.83 10.99 -25.94
C ALA A 38 1.87 10.46 -27.38
N ARG A 39 1.03 9.49 -27.73
CA ARG A 39 0.92 8.92 -29.10
C ARG A 39 0.51 9.94 -30.15
N ALA A 40 -0.27 10.95 -29.77
CA ALA A 40 -0.65 12.03 -30.67
C ALA A 40 0.51 12.97 -31.04
N GLN A 41 1.63 12.94 -30.30
CA GLN A 41 2.82 13.71 -30.64
C GLN A 41 3.58 13.03 -31.78
N LYS A 42 3.50 13.58 -32.99
CA LYS A 42 4.15 13.00 -34.18
C LYS A 42 5.47 13.66 -34.55
N ASN A 43 5.77 14.83 -33.98
CA ASN A 43 6.88 15.68 -34.36
C ASN A 43 7.81 15.94 -33.18
N GLY A 44 9.09 16.21 -33.49
CA GLY A 44 10.12 16.50 -32.50
C GLY A 44 11.15 15.39 -32.42
N VAL A 45 12.42 15.79 -32.37
CA VAL A 45 13.55 14.92 -32.08
C VAL A 45 14.15 15.41 -30.77
N THR A 46 14.45 14.50 -29.85
CA THR A 46 15.12 14.87 -28.60
C THR A 46 16.19 13.85 -28.25
N GLU A 47 17.42 14.32 -28.13
CA GLU A 47 18.51 13.53 -27.56
C GLU A 47 18.37 13.56 -26.04
N ILE A 48 18.31 12.38 -25.42
CA ILE A 48 18.25 12.23 -23.96
C ILE A 48 19.48 11.46 -23.50
N ALA A 49 20.19 12.02 -22.54
CA ALA A 49 21.23 11.35 -21.78
C ALA A 49 20.74 11.16 -20.34
N VAL A 50 20.70 9.91 -19.86
CA VAL A 50 20.34 9.58 -18.47
C VAL A 50 21.50 8.85 -17.82
N GLY A 51 21.94 9.40 -16.68
CA GLY A 51 22.91 8.76 -15.79
C GLY A 51 24.14 9.61 -15.53
N GLY A 52 24.78 9.35 -14.40
CA GLY A 52 26.10 9.90 -14.06
C GLY A 52 27.20 9.25 -14.90
N ALA A 53 28.10 8.48 -14.27
CA ALA A 53 29.19 7.75 -14.93
C ALA A 53 28.68 6.66 -15.89
N LEU A 54 27.44 6.22 -15.73
CA LEU A 54 26.74 5.30 -16.63
C LEU A 54 25.79 6.11 -17.52
N THR A 55 26.32 6.75 -18.56
CA THR A 55 25.50 7.55 -19.48
C THR A 55 24.81 6.62 -20.49
N ARG A 56 23.48 6.69 -20.58
CA ARG A 56 22.71 6.09 -21.67
C ARG A 56 22.15 7.19 -22.56
N ASN A 57 22.55 7.16 -23.84
CA ASN A 57 22.11 8.13 -24.83
C ASN A 57 21.04 7.52 -25.75
N ARG A 58 19.96 8.27 -25.98
CA ARG A 58 18.89 7.87 -26.90
C ARG A 58 18.36 9.08 -27.66
N VAL A 59 18.04 8.87 -28.94
CA VAL A 59 17.25 9.81 -29.73
C VAL A 59 15.80 9.36 -29.69
N LEU A 60 14.91 10.22 -29.20
CA LEU A 60 13.45 10.00 -29.24
C LEU A 60 12.80 10.81 -30.34
N ARG A 61 11.81 10.23 -31.00
CA ARG A 61 11.00 10.85 -32.06
C ARG A 61 9.53 10.89 -31.67
N GLY A 62 8.92 12.07 -31.76
CA GLY A 62 7.49 12.26 -31.48
C GLY A 62 7.08 11.73 -30.09
N GLY A 63 6.18 10.75 -30.07
CA GLY A 63 5.58 10.15 -28.88
C GLY A 63 6.35 8.96 -28.30
N GLU A 64 7.56 8.68 -28.78
CA GLU A 64 8.41 7.62 -28.22
C GLU A 64 8.68 7.84 -26.72
N VAL A 65 8.71 6.74 -25.97
CA VAL A 65 8.94 6.76 -24.52
C VAL A 65 10.18 5.93 -24.21
N LEU A 66 11.04 6.48 -23.37
CA LEU A 66 12.21 5.80 -22.83
C LEU A 66 11.96 5.43 -21.36
N PHE A 67 12.13 4.15 -21.04
CA PHE A 67 12.16 3.66 -19.66
C PHE A 67 13.57 3.20 -19.32
N GLU A 68 14.18 3.83 -18.33
CA GLU A 68 15.49 3.42 -17.80
C GLU A 68 15.34 3.15 -16.31
N GLU A 69 15.80 1.97 -15.90
CA GLU A 69 15.83 1.56 -14.50
C GLU A 69 17.28 1.47 -14.03
N PHE A 70 17.53 2.04 -12.84
CA PHE A 70 18.84 2.04 -12.21
C PHE A 70 18.74 1.35 -10.86
N ASP A 71 19.68 0.44 -10.58
CA ASP A 71 19.86 -0.10 -9.24
C ASP A 71 20.38 1.02 -8.32
N GLY A 72 19.48 1.50 -7.46
CA GLY A 72 19.78 2.57 -6.50
C GLY A 72 20.99 2.26 -5.61
N SER A 73 21.27 0.98 -5.33
CA SER A 73 22.41 0.57 -4.51
C SER A 73 23.77 0.77 -5.20
N LYS A 74 23.79 1.00 -6.52
CA LYS A 74 24.99 1.25 -7.34
C LYS A 74 25.17 2.72 -7.69
N ILE A 75 24.21 3.58 -7.38
CA ILE A 75 24.32 5.02 -7.62
C ILE A 75 25.28 5.61 -6.58
N ARG A 76 26.41 6.14 -7.05
CA ARG A 76 27.46 6.79 -6.22
C ARG A 76 27.59 8.29 -6.47
N GLN A 77 26.97 8.78 -7.54
CA GLN A 77 26.96 10.17 -7.95
C GLN A 77 25.55 10.55 -8.41
N PRO A 78 25.20 11.85 -8.42
CA PRO A 78 23.88 12.29 -8.88
C PRO A 78 23.56 11.77 -10.28
N LEU A 79 22.34 11.28 -10.47
CA LEU A 79 21.81 10.99 -11.80
C LEU A 79 21.43 12.31 -12.46
N THR A 80 21.97 12.57 -13.66
CA THR A 80 21.60 13.72 -14.46
C THR A 80 20.72 13.27 -15.63
N ILE A 81 19.69 14.06 -15.93
CA ILE A 81 18.88 13.93 -17.14
C ILE A 81 19.16 15.16 -17.99
N GLN A 82 19.76 14.97 -19.16
CA GLN A 82 19.98 16.04 -20.13
C GLN A 82 19.12 15.76 -21.36
N ALA A 83 18.41 16.78 -21.83
CA ALA A 83 17.58 16.70 -23.02
C ALA A 83 17.92 17.83 -23.99
N ARG A 84 18.25 17.50 -25.24
CA ARG A 84 18.36 18.49 -26.34
C ARG A 84 17.09 18.45 -27.17
N GLY A 85 16.12 19.26 -26.77
CA GLY A 85 14.77 19.28 -27.33
C GLY A 85 13.71 19.28 -26.22
N ARG A 86 12.42 19.25 -26.61
CA ARG A 86 11.31 19.16 -25.64
C ARG A 86 11.12 17.72 -25.20
N ALA A 87 11.60 17.39 -24.01
CA ALA A 87 11.25 16.15 -23.32
C ALA A 87 10.43 16.42 -22.06
N ARG A 88 9.45 15.56 -21.80
CA ARG A 88 8.80 15.46 -20.49
C ARG A 88 9.27 14.18 -19.82
N TYR A 89 9.74 14.28 -18.58
CA TYR A 89 10.24 13.13 -17.84
C TYR A 89 9.55 13.00 -16.48
N ALA A 90 9.59 11.80 -15.92
CA ALA A 90 9.20 11.53 -14.55
C ALA A 90 10.24 10.57 -13.94
N VAL A 91 10.64 10.83 -12.71
CA VAL A 91 11.57 9.97 -11.96
C VAL A 91 10.79 9.31 -10.84
N ARG A 92 10.90 7.98 -10.72
CA ARG A 92 10.34 7.22 -9.61
C ARG A 92 11.47 6.54 -8.86
N VAL A 93 11.56 6.83 -7.56
CA VAL A 93 12.46 6.12 -6.64
C VAL A 93 11.62 5.11 -5.86
N ARG A 94 12.08 3.86 -5.83
CA ARG A 94 11.51 2.82 -4.95
C ARG A 94 12.58 2.49 -3.91
N GLU A 95 12.24 2.70 -2.65
CA GLU A 95 13.15 2.43 -1.53
C GLU A 95 12.43 1.69 -0.41
N ALA A 96 13.17 0.82 0.27
CA ALA A 96 12.75 0.25 1.54
C ALA A 96 13.26 1.15 2.67
N LYS A 97 12.37 1.95 3.26
CA LYS A 97 12.74 2.82 4.39
C LYS A 97 13.11 1.99 5.62
N ARG A 98 14.25 2.31 6.25
CA ARG A 98 14.72 1.63 7.48
C ARG A 98 14.08 2.14 8.78
N GLY A 99 13.08 3.01 8.71
CA GLY A 99 12.41 3.61 9.88
C GLY A 99 11.15 4.40 9.51
N GLY A 100 10.55 5.07 10.50
CA GLY A 100 9.32 5.86 10.31
C GLY A 100 8.03 5.01 10.25
N LEU A 101 8.10 3.77 10.73
CA LEU A 101 6.94 2.86 10.87
C LEU A 101 6.49 2.71 12.32
N ASP A 102 7.21 3.31 13.26
CA ASP A 102 6.95 3.34 14.70
C ASP A 102 5.87 4.35 15.11
N GLN A 103 5.51 5.27 14.21
CA GLN A 103 4.47 6.26 14.47
C GLN A 103 3.08 5.76 14.09
N ILE A 104 2.16 5.84 15.05
CA ILE A 104 0.72 5.75 14.80
C ILE A 104 0.32 6.93 13.91
N VAL A 105 -0.45 6.67 12.86
CA VAL A 105 -1.03 7.71 12.01
C VAL A 105 -2.54 7.63 12.12
N ASN A 106 -3.18 8.78 12.21
CA ASN A 106 -4.63 8.92 12.18
C ASN A 106 -4.99 10.14 11.32
N ASN A 107 -5.21 9.90 10.03
CA ASN A 107 -5.73 10.88 9.08
C ASN A 107 -7.25 10.69 8.88
N GLY A 108 -7.98 10.52 9.99
CA GLY A 108 -9.42 10.31 10.01
C GLY A 108 -9.87 8.86 10.20
N LEU A 109 -8.93 7.93 10.30
CA LEU A 109 -9.14 6.55 10.76
C LEU A 109 -8.18 6.25 11.92
N SER A 110 -8.70 5.73 13.03
CA SER A 110 -7.88 5.14 14.09
C SER A 110 -7.81 3.63 13.89
N VAL A 111 -6.63 3.04 14.07
CA VAL A 111 -6.41 1.60 13.94
C VAL A 111 -5.67 1.09 15.17
N THR A 112 -6.18 0.01 15.77
CA THR A 112 -5.50 -0.74 16.83
C THR A 112 -5.35 -2.20 16.44
N ARG A 113 -4.29 -2.84 16.95
CA ARG A 113 -4.03 -4.27 16.78
C ARG A 113 -3.63 -4.88 18.12
N GLU A 114 -4.27 -5.99 18.47
CA GLU A 114 -4.05 -6.73 19.70
C GLU A 114 -3.79 -8.21 19.41
N TYR A 115 -2.83 -8.79 20.14
CA TYR A 115 -2.58 -10.23 20.15
C TYR A 115 -3.18 -10.82 21.42
N LEU A 116 -4.16 -11.70 21.25
CA LEU A 116 -4.99 -12.23 22.32
C LEU A 116 -4.92 -13.76 22.36
N THR A 117 -5.19 -14.33 23.52
CA THR A 117 -5.50 -15.74 23.69
C THR A 117 -6.84 -16.08 23.02
N ALA A 118 -7.16 -17.37 22.88
CA ALA A 118 -8.44 -17.81 22.35
C ALA A 118 -9.65 -17.28 23.16
N ASP A 119 -9.50 -17.14 24.48
CA ASP A 119 -10.49 -16.54 25.40
C ASP A 119 -10.48 -15.01 25.43
N GLY A 120 -9.61 -14.35 24.65
CA GLY A 120 -9.62 -12.90 24.45
C GLY A 120 -8.80 -12.09 25.46
N LYS A 121 -7.94 -12.74 26.26
CA LYS A 121 -6.99 -12.08 27.16
C LYS A 121 -5.74 -11.66 26.39
N LYS A 122 -5.11 -10.55 26.79
CA LYS A 122 -3.88 -10.08 26.15
C LYS A 122 -2.75 -11.08 26.34
N LEU A 123 -2.00 -11.37 25.27
CA LEU A 123 -0.82 -12.21 25.34
C LEU A 123 0.41 -11.38 25.73
N GLU A 124 1.06 -11.75 26.82
CA GLU A 124 2.35 -11.20 27.23
C GLU A 124 3.54 -11.96 26.63
N SER A 125 3.34 -13.26 26.36
CA SER A 125 4.31 -14.11 25.67
C SER A 125 3.59 -15.10 24.77
N ILE A 126 4.26 -15.49 23.68
CA ILE A 126 3.71 -16.36 22.65
C ILE A 126 4.67 -17.54 22.52
N LYS A 127 4.14 -18.76 22.59
CA LYS A 127 4.93 -19.99 22.41
C LYS A 127 4.84 -20.47 20.96
N ALA A 128 5.89 -21.10 20.47
CA ALA A 128 5.83 -21.82 19.20
C ALA A 128 4.70 -22.88 19.25
N GLY A 129 3.97 -23.02 18.14
CA GLY A 129 2.77 -23.83 17.99
C GLY A 129 1.47 -23.20 18.52
N GLN A 130 1.53 -22.12 19.32
CA GLN A 130 0.36 -21.52 19.95
C GLN A 130 -0.57 -20.83 18.93
N LEU A 131 -1.88 -21.05 19.08
CA LEU A 131 -2.90 -20.26 18.39
C LEU A 131 -3.08 -18.91 19.08
N VAL A 132 -2.97 -17.85 18.28
CA VAL A 132 -3.11 -16.45 18.68
C VAL A 132 -4.32 -15.87 17.97
N LYS A 133 -5.21 -15.22 18.71
CA LYS A 133 -6.27 -14.42 18.13
C LYS A 133 -5.74 -13.01 17.88
N VAL A 134 -5.68 -12.61 16.62
CA VAL A 134 -5.35 -11.23 16.25
C VAL A 134 -6.66 -10.46 16.14
N ARG A 135 -6.78 -9.35 16.88
CA ARG A 135 -7.92 -8.43 16.82
C ARG A 135 -7.44 -7.08 16.29
N LEU A 136 -8.03 -6.65 15.18
CA LEU A 136 -7.87 -5.29 14.67
C LEU A 136 -9.16 -4.51 14.84
N THR A 137 -9.05 -3.26 15.28
CA THR A 137 -10.18 -2.35 15.36
C THR A 137 -9.91 -1.10 14.54
N VAL A 138 -10.82 -0.78 13.62
CA VAL A 138 -10.78 0.45 12.82
C VAL A 138 -11.95 1.35 13.24
N ALA A 139 -11.64 2.53 13.78
CA ALA A 139 -12.64 3.51 14.19
C ALA A 139 -12.57 4.75 13.28
N PRO A 140 -13.61 5.01 12.45
CA PRO A 140 -13.60 6.15 11.55
C PRO A 140 -14.10 7.42 12.25
N GLY A 141 -13.44 8.55 12.02
CA GLY A 141 -13.83 9.85 12.60
C GLY A 141 -15.13 10.43 12.04
N LYS A 142 -15.51 10.01 10.82
CA LYS A 142 -16.77 10.32 10.12
C LYS A 142 -17.24 9.07 9.40
N GLU A 143 -18.48 9.05 8.91
CA GLU A 143 -18.90 7.98 8.01
C GLU A 143 -18.01 7.95 6.75
N ARG A 144 -17.60 6.76 6.33
CA ARG A 144 -16.75 6.52 5.15
C ARG A 144 -17.29 5.34 4.34
N ARG A 145 -16.79 5.21 3.12
CA ARG A 145 -17.08 4.09 2.22
C ARG A 145 -15.79 3.49 1.69
N TRP A 146 -15.88 2.25 1.26
CA TRP A 146 -14.78 1.52 0.60
C TRP A 146 -13.52 1.49 1.45
N LEU A 147 -13.67 1.01 2.69
CA LEU A 147 -12.56 0.81 3.61
C LEU A 147 -11.79 -0.45 3.21
N ALA A 148 -10.47 -0.33 3.12
CA ALA A 148 -9.55 -1.45 3.08
C ALA A 148 -8.72 -1.46 4.36
N LEU A 149 -8.56 -2.62 4.98
CA LEU A 149 -7.67 -2.90 6.10
C LEU A 149 -6.66 -3.95 5.66
N ALA A 150 -5.38 -3.69 5.88
CA ALA A 150 -4.28 -4.62 5.67
C ALA A 150 -3.53 -4.84 6.99
N ASP A 151 -3.35 -6.10 7.36
CA ASP A 151 -2.51 -6.51 8.49
C ASP A 151 -1.40 -7.45 8.01
N PRO A 152 -0.18 -6.94 7.79
CA PRO A 152 0.97 -7.79 7.47
C PRO A 152 1.31 -8.70 8.64
N LEU A 153 1.44 -10.00 8.36
CA LEU A 153 1.80 -11.00 9.35
C LEU A 153 3.29 -10.87 9.71
N PRO A 154 3.64 -10.94 11.00
CA PRO A 154 5.04 -11.15 11.38
C PRO A 154 5.52 -12.49 10.82
N ALA A 155 6.77 -12.58 10.35
CA ALA A 155 7.27 -13.78 9.64
C ALA A 155 7.19 -15.12 10.40
N GLY A 156 7.05 -15.10 11.73
CA GLY A 156 6.82 -16.31 12.54
C GLY A 156 5.35 -16.70 12.72
N PHE A 157 4.42 -16.03 12.04
CA PHE A 157 2.98 -16.26 12.13
C PHE A 157 2.41 -16.74 10.80
N GLU A 158 1.47 -17.68 10.89
CA GLU A 158 0.67 -18.15 9.76
C GLU A 158 -0.81 -17.95 10.06
N ALA A 159 -1.54 -17.25 9.20
CA ALA A 159 -2.99 -17.11 9.36
C ALA A 159 -3.69 -18.45 9.15
N VAL A 160 -4.59 -18.81 10.06
CA VAL A 160 -5.36 -20.04 9.98
C VAL A 160 -6.64 -19.77 9.18
N ASN A 161 -6.68 -20.29 7.95
CA ASN A 161 -7.85 -20.17 7.10
C ASN A 161 -8.94 -21.16 7.52
N THR A 162 -9.88 -20.70 8.33
CA THR A 162 -10.99 -21.53 8.83
C THR A 162 -12.01 -21.90 7.74
N ARG A 163 -11.97 -21.28 6.55
CA ARG A 163 -12.86 -21.66 5.43
C ARG A 163 -12.46 -23.00 4.81
N LEU A 164 -11.22 -23.45 5.01
CA LEU A 164 -10.70 -24.71 4.48
C LEU A 164 -10.84 -25.87 5.48
N ALA A 165 -11.18 -25.59 6.74
CA ALA A 165 -11.39 -26.62 7.75
C ALA A 165 -12.85 -27.09 7.70
N SER A 166 -13.07 -28.36 7.37
CA SER A 166 -14.38 -29.03 7.37
C SER A 166 -15.06 -29.09 8.74
N SER A 167 -14.43 -28.60 9.81
CA SER A 167 -14.95 -28.63 11.18
C SER A 167 -14.20 -27.62 12.08
N ALA A 168 -14.31 -26.31 11.86
CA ALA A 168 -13.82 -25.34 12.85
C ALA A 168 -14.63 -24.05 12.84
N SER A 169 -15.12 -23.70 14.04
CA SER A 169 -15.87 -22.51 14.40
C SER A 169 -15.62 -21.31 13.49
N THR A 170 -16.67 -20.91 12.78
CA THR A 170 -16.88 -19.60 12.16
C THR A 170 -16.07 -18.54 12.88
N VAL A 171 -15.14 -17.88 12.19
CA VAL A 171 -14.72 -16.53 12.54
C VAL A 171 -16.01 -15.78 12.86
N ARG A 172 -16.29 -15.58 14.14
CA ARG A 172 -17.48 -14.85 14.57
C ARG A 172 -17.23 -13.41 14.18
N THR A 173 -17.51 -13.08 12.92
CA THR A 173 -17.87 -11.74 12.53
C THR A 173 -19.06 -11.40 13.43
N GLY A 174 -18.82 -10.64 14.49
CA GLY A 174 -19.88 -10.19 15.38
C GLY A 174 -21.04 -9.68 14.53
N ARG A 175 -22.26 -10.07 14.92
CA ARG A 175 -23.50 -9.98 14.12
C ARG A 175 -24.02 -8.53 13.90
N SER A 176 -23.13 -7.55 13.77
CA SER A 176 -23.48 -6.16 13.56
C SER A 176 -22.33 -5.51 12.79
N TRP A 177 -22.57 -5.23 11.49
CA TRP A 177 -21.64 -4.57 10.56
C TRP A 177 -20.42 -5.45 10.22
N SER A 178 -20.46 -6.14 9.08
CA SER A 178 -19.44 -7.10 8.67
C SER A 178 -18.52 -6.55 7.59
N TRP A 179 -17.29 -7.07 7.56
CA TRP A 179 -16.42 -6.99 6.39
C TRP A 179 -17.12 -7.64 5.20
N THR A 180 -17.21 -6.94 4.08
CA THR A 180 -17.79 -7.44 2.82
C THR A 180 -16.92 -8.55 2.24
N HIS A 181 -15.59 -8.42 2.34
CA HIS A 181 -14.63 -9.38 1.81
C HIS A 181 -13.41 -9.49 2.73
N VAL A 182 -12.85 -10.69 2.84
CA VAL A 182 -11.64 -10.98 3.61
C VAL A 182 -10.77 -11.96 2.83
N GLU A 183 -9.50 -11.60 2.67
CA GLU A 183 -8.47 -12.42 2.05
C GLU A 183 -7.41 -12.76 3.08
N MET A 184 -7.09 -14.05 3.20
CA MET A 184 -5.97 -14.53 4.01
C MET A 184 -4.88 -14.97 3.05
N ARG A 185 -3.78 -14.21 3.02
CA ARG A 185 -2.58 -14.50 2.23
C ARG A 185 -1.47 -14.99 3.15
N ASP A 186 -0.40 -15.51 2.57
CA ASP A 186 0.75 -16.02 3.32
C ASP A 186 1.44 -14.92 4.13
N ASP A 187 1.47 -13.69 3.63
CA ASP A 187 2.19 -12.56 4.20
C ASP A 187 1.30 -11.54 4.94
N GLN A 188 -0.03 -11.60 4.76
CA GLN A 188 -0.96 -10.61 5.32
C GLN A 188 -2.41 -11.07 5.31
N VAL A 189 -3.24 -10.43 6.14
CA VAL A 189 -4.70 -10.52 6.08
C VAL A 189 -5.26 -9.19 5.57
N LEU A 190 -6.12 -9.26 4.56
CA LEU A 190 -6.82 -8.11 3.99
C LEU A 190 -8.31 -8.20 4.31
N ALA A 191 -8.94 -7.10 4.67
CA ALA A 191 -10.37 -7.02 4.88
C ALA A 191 -10.94 -5.74 4.28
N PHE A 192 -12.12 -5.85 3.68
CA PHE A 192 -12.77 -4.78 2.94
C PHE A 192 -14.18 -4.56 3.45
N ALA A 193 -14.62 -3.31 3.53
CA ALA A 193 -15.99 -2.95 3.91
C ALA A 193 -16.50 -1.80 3.06
N ASP A 194 -17.72 -1.94 2.53
CA ASP A 194 -18.29 -0.94 1.62
C ASP A 194 -18.68 0.34 2.34
N ARG A 195 -19.07 0.24 3.63
CA ARG A 195 -19.54 1.36 4.42
C ARG A 195 -19.18 1.19 5.90
N VAL A 196 -18.65 2.26 6.48
CA VAL A 196 -18.28 2.31 7.91
C VAL A 196 -18.82 3.59 8.53
N TRP A 197 -19.38 3.48 9.74
CA TRP A 197 -20.14 4.55 10.37
C TRP A 197 -19.36 5.19 11.51
N ARG A 198 -19.53 6.51 11.68
CA ARG A 198 -18.97 7.20 12.85
C ARG A 198 -19.54 6.58 14.14
N GLY A 199 -18.68 6.36 15.13
CA GLY A 199 -19.08 5.78 16.41
C GLY A 199 -19.37 4.27 16.39
N ARG A 200 -19.14 3.60 15.26
CA ARG A 200 -19.25 2.14 15.13
C ARG A 200 -17.93 1.55 14.62
N PRO A 201 -16.99 1.23 15.51
CA PRO A 201 -15.72 0.64 15.12
C PRO A 201 -15.92 -0.70 14.40
N MET A 202 -15.12 -0.94 13.37
CA MET A 202 -15.06 -2.20 12.65
C MET A 202 -14.03 -3.10 13.32
N VAL A 203 -14.41 -4.32 13.66
CA VAL A 203 -13.53 -5.28 14.31
C VAL A 203 -13.27 -6.46 13.37
N LEU A 204 -12.01 -6.73 13.08
CA LEU A 204 -11.56 -7.95 12.41
C LEU A 204 -10.90 -8.85 13.45
N GLU A 205 -11.37 -10.09 13.56
CA GLU A 205 -10.71 -11.12 14.36
C GLU A 205 -10.34 -12.30 13.48
N TYR A 206 -9.12 -12.79 13.60
CA TYR A 206 -8.70 -14.04 12.96
C TYR A 206 -7.70 -14.78 13.85
N LEU A 207 -7.54 -16.08 13.57
CA LEU A 207 -6.55 -16.91 14.25
C LEU A 207 -5.27 -16.95 13.42
N ALA A 208 -4.14 -16.86 14.09
CA ALA A 208 -2.83 -17.10 13.51
C ALA A 208 -2.04 -18.04 14.41
N ARG A 209 -1.33 -18.99 13.80
CA ARG A 209 -0.43 -19.88 14.52
C ARG A 209 0.97 -19.28 14.55
N ALA A 210 1.53 -19.14 15.74
CA ALA A 210 2.94 -18.79 15.89
C ALA A 210 3.78 -20.04 15.63
N THR A 211 4.47 -20.14 14.50
CA THR A 211 5.14 -21.37 14.07
C THR A 211 6.61 -21.41 14.45
N ILE A 212 7.35 -20.34 14.16
CA ILE A 212 8.81 -20.28 14.33
C ILE A 212 9.17 -19.44 15.55
N ALA A 213 9.99 -19.98 16.46
CA ALA A 213 10.53 -19.22 17.60
C ALA A 213 11.50 -18.13 17.11
N GLY A 214 11.41 -16.93 17.70
CA GLY A 214 12.23 -15.80 17.29
C GLY A 214 11.62 -14.44 17.64
N LYS A 215 12.35 -13.38 17.29
CA LYS A 215 11.90 -11.98 17.42
C LYS A 215 11.61 -11.41 16.04
N PHE A 216 10.35 -11.05 15.81
CA PHE A 216 9.89 -10.56 14.52
C PHE A 216 9.34 -9.16 14.64
N LYS A 217 9.54 -8.36 13.58
CA LYS A 217 8.86 -7.07 13.43
C LYS A 217 7.43 -7.34 13.00
N ALA A 218 6.48 -6.87 13.79
CA ALA A 218 5.09 -6.77 13.36
C ALA A 218 4.93 -5.41 12.68
N LEU A 219 4.90 -5.42 11.35
CA LEU A 219 4.71 -4.20 10.55
C LEU A 219 3.37 -3.54 10.92
N PRO A 220 3.22 -2.22 10.73
CA PRO A 220 1.96 -1.53 10.96
C PRO A 220 0.79 -2.18 10.22
N ALA A 221 -0.27 -2.52 10.94
CA ALA A 221 -1.58 -2.65 10.33
C ALA A 221 -2.02 -1.28 9.80
N HIS A 222 -2.56 -1.24 8.59
CA HIS A 222 -2.91 -0.02 7.85
C HIS A 222 -4.33 -0.10 7.34
N ALA A 223 -5.11 0.95 7.55
CA ALA A 223 -6.46 1.09 7.02
C ALA A 223 -6.56 2.37 6.19
N GLU A 224 -7.25 2.32 5.06
CA GLU A 224 -7.47 3.47 4.21
C GLU A 224 -8.80 3.37 3.45
N THR A 225 -9.33 4.50 3.01
CA THR A 225 -10.42 4.48 2.03
C THR A 225 -9.87 4.39 0.61
N MET A 226 -10.33 3.41 -0.16
CA MET A 226 -9.75 3.05 -1.46
C MET A 226 -9.80 4.16 -2.51
N TYR A 227 -10.75 5.10 -2.36
CA TYR A 227 -10.97 6.19 -3.31
C TYR A 227 -10.66 7.58 -2.74
N ALA A 228 -10.13 7.64 -1.52
CA ALA A 228 -9.61 8.84 -0.87
C ALA A 228 -8.47 8.43 0.07
N PRO A 229 -7.31 7.99 -0.46
CA PRO A 229 -6.22 7.40 0.33
C PRO A 229 -5.60 8.38 1.34
N GLU A 230 -5.82 9.68 1.19
CA GLU A 230 -5.48 10.68 2.20
C GLU A 230 -6.23 10.45 3.53
N ILE A 231 -7.36 9.75 3.49
CA ILE A 231 -8.08 9.26 4.66
C ILE A 231 -7.57 7.86 5.00
N ASN A 232 -6.62 7.82 5.92
CA ASN A 232 -5.98 6.59 6.37
C ASN A 232 -5.67 6.60 7.86
N GLY A 233 -5.24 5.46 8.37
CA GLY A 233 -4.67 5.31 9.68
C GLY A 233 -3.84 4.04 9.77
N ARG A 234 -2.83 4.03 10.64
CA ARG A 234 -2.02 2.84 10.89
C ARG A 234 -1.56 2.76 12.33
N THR A 235 -1.33 1.54 12.76
CA THR A 235 -0.70 1.23 14.05
C THR A 235 0.79 1.58 14.03
N ALA A 236 1.43 1.58 15.20
CA ALA A 236 2.88 1.57 15.29
C ALA A 236 3.43 0.17 14.98
N GLN A 237 4.60 0.10 14.35
CA GLN A 237 5.39 -1.12 14.29
C GLN A 237 5.72 -1.57 15.72
N SER A 238 5.55 -2.86 15.99
CA SER A 238 5.94 -3.45 17.27
C SER A 238 6.83 -4.67 17.08
N MET A 239 7.47 -5.11 18.16
CA MET A 239 8.21 -6.37 18.18
C MET A 239 7.35 -7.45 18.81
N VAL A 240 7.29 -8.61 18.15
CA VAL A 240 6.63 -9.81 18.67
C VAL A 240 7.69 -10.88 18.90
N THR A 241 7.66 -11.48 20.09
CA THR A 241 8.59 -12.56 20.45
C THR A 241 7.82 -13.87 20.60
N ILE A 242 8.24 -14.87 19.82
CA ILE A 242 7.79 -16.26 19.93
C ILE A 242 8.90 -17.03 20.63
N ARG A 243 8.57 -17.73 21.72
CA ARG A 243 9.49 -18.54 22.53
C ARG A 243 9.30 -20.02 22.31
#